data_AF-A0A0G4MZT7-F1
#
_entry.id   AF-A0A0G4MZT7-F1
#
_cell.length_a   1.000
_cell.length_b   1.000
_cell.length_c   1.000
_cell.angle_alpha   90.00
_cell.angle_beta   90.00
_cell.angle_gamma   90.00
#
_symmetry.space_group_name_H-M   'P 1'
#
loop_
_entity.id
_entity.type
_entity.pdbx_description
1 polymer ?
#
loop_
_entity_poly.entity_id
_entity_poly.type
_entity_poly.pdbx_seq_one_letter_code
_entity_poly.pdbx_strand_id
1 'polypeptide(L)' 'KPLNPIIGEVFSCYWDLPDSTRAYYIAEQTSHHPPKSSYFYMIPDHHIRVDGCLKPRSKFLGNSAASLMEGT' A
#
# COMPACT_ATOMS: atom_id res chain seq x y z
N LYS A 1 -14.68 2.52 -3.92
CA LYS A 1 -13.79 1.88 -2.91
C LYS A 1 -13.05 0.75 -3.63
N PRO A 2 -11.72 0.63 -3.52
CA PRO A 2 -11.00 -0.57 -3.95
C PRO A 2 -11.56 -1.83 -3.26
N LEU A 3 -11.24 -3.01 -3.79
CA LEU A 3 -11.54 -4.25 -3.08
C LEU A 3 -10.82 -4.26 -1.73
N ASN A 4 -11.42 -4.89 -0.73
CA ASN A 4 -10.76 -5.13 0.56
C ASN A 4 -9.94 -6.41 0.42
N PRO A 5 -8.60 -6.35 0.41
CA PRO A 5 -7.79 -7.53 0.14
C PRO A 5 -7.99 -8.62 1.21
N ILE A 6 -7.83 -9.89 0.81
CA ILE A 6 -7.85 -11.01 1.76
C ILE A 6 -6.54 -11.05 2.55
N ILE A 7 -6.54 -11.70 3.72
CA ILE A 7 -5.31 -11.87 4.51
C ILE A 7 -4.24 -12.61 3.69
N GLY A 8 -3.02 -12.06 3.64
CA GLY A 8 -1.91 -12.62 2.87
C GLY A 8 -1.99 -12.40 1.35
N GLU A 9 -2.95 -11.60 0.85
CA GLU A 9 -2.97 -11.20 -0.55
C GLU A 9 -1.72 -10.36 -0.88
N VAL A 10 -0.97 -10.76 -1.91
CA VAL A 10 0.28 -10.11 -2.33
C VAL A 10 0.10 -9.51 -3.72
N PHE A 11 0.64 -8.30 -3.91
CA PHE A 11 0.76 -7.66 -5.21
C PHE A 11 2.19 -7.19 -5.43
N SER A 12 2.75 -7.48 -6.60
CA SER A 12 4.08 -7.03 -6.99
C SER A 12 4.09 -6.49 -8.41
N CYS A 13 4.83 -5.41 -8.64
CA CYS A 13 5.07 -4.88 -9.98
C CYS A 13 6.41 -4.12 -10.04
N TYR A 14 6.75 -3.65 -11.23
CA TYR A 14 7.94 -2.85 -11.46
C TYR A 14 7.66 -1.77 -12.51
N TRP A 15 8.55 -0.77 -12.58
CA TRP A 15 8.55 0.26 -13.62
C TRP A 15 9.95 0.33 -14.25
N ASP A 16 9.99 0.39 -15.57
CA ASP A 16 11.19 0.80 -16.30
C ASP A 16 11.26 2.34 -16.29
N LEU A 17 12.36 2.88 -15.77
CA LEU A 17 12.58 4.32 -15.63
C LEU A 17 13.28 4.91 -16.87
N PRO A 18 13.19 6.23 -17.12
CA PRO A 18 13.77 6.85 -18.32
C PRO A 18 15.27 6.68 -18.49
N ASP A 19 16.01 6.45 -17.41
CA ASP A 19 17.45 6.20 -17.40
C ASP A 19 17.82 4.71 -17.51
N SER A 20 16.86 3.88 -17.91
CA SER A 20 17.00 2.42 -18.02
C SER A 20 17.23 1.67 -16.70
N THR A 21 17.01 2.33 -15.55
CA THR A 21 16.96 1.66 -14.25
C THR A 21 15.54 1.17 -13.93
N ARG A 22 15.36 0.44 -12.82
CA ARG A 22 14.06 -0.12 -12.43
C ARG A 22 13.64 0.26 -11.02
N ALA A 23 12.35 0.54 -10.88
CA ALA A 23 11.66 0.61 -9.61
C ALA A 23 10.91 -0.69 -9.33
N TYR A 24 10.88 -1.12 -8.08
CA TYR A 24 10.20 -2.34 -7.64
C TYR A 24 9.16 -1.98 -6.57
N TYR A 25 7.97 -2.61 -6.64
CA TYR A 25 6.92 -2.50 -5.64
C TYR A 25 6.45 -3.86 -5.20
N ILE A 26 6.32 -4.06 -3.90
CA ILE A 26 5.77 -5.26 -3.27
C ILE A 26 4.82 -4.81 -2.18
N ALA A 27 3.62 -5.38 -2.13
CA ALA A 27 2.66 -5.14 -1.06
C ALA A 27 1.98 -6.43 -0.63
N GLU A 28 1.60 -6.48 0.64
CA GLU A 28 0.87 -7.59 1.26
C GLU A 28 -0.22 -7.06 2.19
N GLN A 29 -1.39 -7.69 2.17
CA GLN A 29 -2.40 -7.50 3.19
C GLN A 29 -2.01 -8.23 4.48
N THR A 30 -1.37 -7.52 5.41
CA THR A 30 -0.81 -8.09 6.65
C THR A 30 -1.83 -8.24 7.78
N SER A 31 -3.01 -7.63 7.69
CA SER A 31 -4.13 -7.85 8.63
C SER A 31 -5.48 -7.61 7.97
N HIS A 32 -6.52 -8.33 8.41
CA HIS A 32 -7.90 -8.17 7.91
C HIS A 32 -8.86 -7.58 8.97
N HIS A 33 -8.60 -7.81 10.26
CA HIS A 33 -9.40 -7.29 11.37
C HIS A 33 -8.50 -6.69 12.47
N PRO A 34 -8.14 -5.38 12.40
CA PRO A 34 -8.55 -4.40 11.39
C PRO A 34 -7.78 -4.53 10.05
N PRO A 35 -8.32 -4.04 8.92
CA PRO A 35 -7.62 -4.07 7.64
C PRO A 35 -6.31 -3.27 7.67
N LYS A 36 -5.21 -3.91 7.26
CA LYS A 36 -3.91 -3.28 7.07
C LYS A 36 -3.17 -3.94 5.91
N SER A 37 -2.60 -3.12 5.03
CA SER A 37 -1.64 -3.55 4.01
C SER A 37 -0.28 -2.93 4.30
N SER A 38 0.80 -3.68 4.12
CA SER A 38 2.17 -3.15 4.15
C SER A 38 2.71 -3.14 2.72
N TYR A 39 3.51 -2.13 2.39
CA TYR A 39 4.13 -2.02 1.08
C TYR A 39 5.59 -1.58 1.19
N PHE A 40 6.36 -1.99 0.20
CA PHE A 40 7.76 -1.69 0.02
C PHE A 40 7.97 -1.26 -1.44
N TYR A 41 8.68 -0.16 -1.62
CA TYR A 41 9.07 0.38 -2.92
C TYR A 41 10.55 0.76 -2.90
N MET A 42 11.27 0.42 -3.97
CA MET A 42 12.70 0.72 -4.05
C MET A 42 13.15 0.98 -5.49
N ILE A 43 14.03 1.97 -5.65
CA ILE A 43 14.84 2.19 -6.85
C ILE A 43 16.31 2.04 -6.40
N PRO A 44 16.91 0.84 -6.52
CA PRO A 44 18.24 0.57 -5.99
C PRO A 44 19.31 1.50 -6.58
N ASP A 45 19.27 1.72 -7.89
CA ASP A 45 20.24 2.56 -8.62
C ASP A 45 20.22 4.02 -8.14
N HIS A 46 19.09 4.49 -7.62
CA HIS A 46 18.91 5.87 -7.13
C HIS A 46 19.00 5.98 -5.62
N HIS A 47 19.25 4.86 -4.92
CA HIS A 47 19.25 4.80 -3.45
C HIS A 47 17.94 5.31 -2.83
N ILE A 48 16.83 5.14 -3.54
CA ILE A 48 15.49 5.54 -3.07
C ILE A 48 14.82 4.30 -2.48
N ARG A 49 14.36 4.43 -1.24
CA ARG A 49 13.62 3.40 -0.52
C ARG A 49 12.39 4.04 0.15
N VAL A 50 11.25 3.39 -0.01
CA VAL A 50 9.99 3.76 0.64
C VAL A 50 9.40 2.50 1.25
N ASP A 51 9.16 2.55 2.55
CA ASP A 51 8.41 1.54 3.29
C ASP A 51 7.18 2.23 3.85
N GLY A 52 6.04 1.53 3.87
CA GLY A 52 4.87 2.10 4.50
C GLY A 52 3.77 1.08 4.74
N CYS A 53 2.70 1.55 5.35
CA CYS A 53 1.50 0.75 5.54
C CYS A 53 0.22 1.56 5.35
N LEU A 54 -0.78 0.92 4.76
CA LEU A 54 -2.13 1.42 4.64
C LEU A 54 -2.97 0.84 5.78
N LYS A 55 -3.54 1.69 6.64
CA LYS A 55 -4.46 1.29 7.73
C LYS A 55 -5.78 2.05 7.58
N PRO A 56 -6.65 1.67 6.64
CA PRO A 56 -7.91 2.35 6.42
C PRO A 56 -8.92 1.98 7.53
N ARG A 57 -9.46 2.99 8.20
CA ARG A 57 -10.55 2.82 9.17
C ARG A 57 -11.82 3.50 8.66
N SER A 58 -12.81 2.71 8.30
CA SER A 58 -14.11 3.24 7.85
C SER A 58 -14.95 3.75 9.02
N LYS A 59 -15.53 4.94 8.89
CA LYS A 59 -16.42 5.54 9.89
C LYS A 59 -17.62 6.20 9.21
N PHE A 60 -18.82 5.96 9.74
CA PHE A 60 -20.03 6.67 9.35
C PHE A 60 -20.23 7.88 10.27
N LEU A 61 -20.53 9.05 9.69
CA LEU A 61 -20.62 10.34 10.36
C LEU A 61 -22.00 10.99 10.16
N GLY A 62 -23.06 10.17 10.04
CA GLY A 62 -24.40 10.65 9.69
C GLY A 62 -24.53 10.77 8.18
N ASN A 63 -24.65 11.98 7.62
CA ASN A 63 -24.78 12.15 6.17
C ASN A 63 -23.44 12.03 5.40
N SER A 64 -22.43 11.39 5.99
CA SER A 64 -21.10 11.28 5.42
C SER A 64 -20.45 9.95 5.83
N ALA A 65 -19.58 9.44 4.97
CA ALA A 65 -18.73 8.29 5.26
C ALA A 65 -17.28 8.68 5.02
N ALA A 66 -16.39 8.27 5.92
CA ALA A 66 -14.97 8.58 5.86
C ALA A 66 -14.13 7.30 5.92
N SER A 67 -13.01 7.30 5.20
CA SER A 67 -11.90 6.36 5.40
C SER A 67 -10.78 7.15 6.07
N LEU A 68 -10.62 6.97 7.37
CA LEU A 68 -9.52 7.57 8.12
C LEU A 68 -8.24 6.80 7.79
N MET A 69 -7.21 7.51 7.36
CA MET A 69 -5.93 6.93 6.94
C MET A 69 -4.95 7.02 8.12
N GLU A 70 -4.77 5.91 8.84
CA GLU A 70 -3.86 5.83 10.00
C GLU A 70 -2.50 5.19 9.65
N GLY A 71 -2.22 5.09 8.35
CA GLY A 71 -0.97 4.57 7.81
C GLY A 71 0.22 5.50 8.05
N THR A 72 1.42 4.95 8.02
CA THR A 72 2.71 5.66 8.05
C THR A 72 3.60 5.09 6.97
#